data_AF-A0AAV5VM00-F1
#
_entry.id   AF-A0AAV5VM00-F1
#
_cell.length_a   1.000
_cell.length_b   1.000
_cell.length_c   1.000
_cell.angle_alpha   90.00
_cell.angle_beta   90.00
_cell.angle_gamma   90.00
#
_symmetry.space_group_name_H-M   'P 1'
#
loop_
_entity.id
_entity.type
_entity.pdbx_description
1 polymer ?
#
loop_
_entity_poly.entity_id
_entity_poly.type
_entity_poly.pdbx_seq_one_letter_code
_entity_poly.pdbx_strand_id
1 'polypeptide(L)'
;ALDEPTAGIDPVTRRDVWSAIVAIRESTKTAIVLTSHSMAEVEALCSQVAIMKGGLIVNSGDPQTLKSKHGCYFKLTLFISNPNIYGVLKRVQSIYPLAQLIVGTCGDAVVMGIPHKREMRWS
;
A
#
# COMPACT_ATOMS: atom_id res chain seq x y z
N ALA A 1 -4.45 -4.13 23.58
CA ALA A 1 -4.46 -4.63 22.20
C ALA A 1 -5.77 -4.17 21.57
N LEU A 2 -5.75 -3.66 20.34
CA LEU A 2 -6.95 -3.25 19.61
C LEU A 2 -7.16 -4.23 18.47
N ASP A 3 -8.35 -4.81 18.39
CA ASP A 3 -8.76 -5.71 17.31
C ASP A 3 -9.75 -4.97 16.40
N GLU A 4 -9.36 -4.76 15.14
CA GLU A 4 -10.13 -4.02 14.13
C GLU A 4 -10.73 -2.67 14.57
N PRO A 5 -9.91 -1.71 15.06
CA PRO A 5 -10.42 -0.46 15.65
C PRO A 5 -11.14 0.47 14.66
N THR A 6 -11.07 0.21 13.35
CA THR A 6 -11.68 1.07 12.32
C THR A 6 -12.70 0.37 11.42
N ALA A 7 -13.13 -0.85 11.77
CA ALA A 7 -14.19 -1.54 11.05
C ALA A 7 -15.51 -0.76 11.13
N GLY A 8 -16.05 -0.36 9.97
CA GLY A 8 -17.33 0.36 9.88
C GLY A 8 -17.25 1.88 10.08
N ILE A 9 -16.04 2.46 10.20
CA ILE A 9 -15.84 3.91 10.33
C ILE A 9 -15.66 4.56 8.95
N ASP A 10 -16.29 5.72 8.75
CA ASP A 10 -16.15 6.53 7.53
C ASP A 10 -14.67 6.90 7.23
N PRO A 11 -14.23 6.99 5.95
CA PRO A 11 -12.84 7.28 5.61
C PRO A 11 -12.29 8.56 6.24
N VAL A 12 -13.12 9.56 6.52
CA VAL A 12 -12.70 10.82 7.14
C VAL A 12 -12.41 10.60 8.63
N THR A 13 -13.39 10.08 9.37
CA THR A 13 -13.29 9.84 10.83
C THR A 13 -12.19 8.85 11.18
N ARG A 14 -11.89 7.90 10.28
CA ARG A 14 -10.78 6.96 10.44
C ARG A 14 -9.43 7.66 10.59
N ARG A 15 -9.19 8.79 9.89
CA ARG A 15 -7.94 9.55 10.02
C ARG A 15 -7.82 10.25 11.37
N ASP A 16 -8.94 10.69 11.94
CA ASP A 16 -8.98 11.32 13.26
C ASP A 16 -8.63 10.31 14.35
N VAL A 17 -9.19 9.09 14.26
CA VAL A 17 -8.83 7.96 15.13
C VAL A 17 -7.35 7.64 15.03
N TRP A 18 -6.81 7.58 13.80
CA TRP A 18 -5.40 7.29 13.60
C TRP A 18 -4.49 8.35 14.24
N SER A 19 -4.84 9.62 14.08
CA SER A 19 -4.11 10.75 14.65
C SER A 19 -4.12 10.70 16.18
N ALA A 20 -5.26 10.35 16.78
CA ALA A 20 -5.38 10.17 18.23
C ALA A 20 -4.49 9.02 18.75
N ILE A 21 -4.47 7.88 18.06
CA ILE A 21 -3.62 6.74 18.42
C ILE A 21 -2.13 7.13 18.38
N VAL A 22 -1.71 7.85 17.34
CA VAL A 22 -0.33 8.35 17.22
C VAL A 22 0.00 9.33 18.35
N ALA A 23 -0.89 10.28 18.65
CA ALA A 23 -0.70 11.23 19.75
C ALA A 23 -0.58 10.55 21.12
N ILE A 24 -1.38 9.51 21.37
CA ILE A 24 -1.30 8.70 22.60
C ILE A 24 0.03 7.96 22.67
N ARG A 25 0.47 7.34 21.57
CA ARG A 25 1.76 6.66 21.49
C ARG A 25 2.92 7.61 21.81
N GLU A 26 2.90 8.81 21.24
CA GLU A 26 3.96 9.81 21.44
C GLU A 26 3.97 10.38 22.86
N SER A 27 2.80 10.67 23.42
CA SER A 27 2.68 11.26 24.77
C SER A 27 3.00 10.27 25.89
N THR A 28 2.62 9.00 25.74
CA THR A 28 2.76 7.99 26.81
C THR A 28 3.95 7.04 26.63
N LYS A 29 4.64 7.06 25.48
CA LYS A 29 5.67 6.08 25.10
C LYS A 29 5.22 4.62 25.26
N THR A 30 3.93 4.37 25.12
CA THR A 30 3.34 3.03 25.28
C THR A 30 3.48 2.21 24.00
N ALA A 31 3.74 0.91 24.14
CA ALA A 31 3.66 -0.03 23.02
C ALA A 31 2.20 -0.38 22.73
N ILE A 32 1.75 -0.13 21.49
CA ILE A 32 0.39 -0.42 21.04
C ILE A 32 0.45 -1.59 20.07
N VAL A 33 -0.31 -2.65 20.35
CA VAL A 33 -0.47 -3.80 19.48
C VAL A 33 -1.84 -3.71 18.81
N LEU A 34 -1.82 -3.71 17.47
CA LEU A 34 -2.98 -3.60 16.60
C LEU A 34 -3.09 -4.87 15.75
N THR A 35 -4.29 -5.43 15.64
CA THR A 35 -4.61 -6.46 14.66
C THR A 35 -5.57 -5.88 13.63
N SER A 36 -5.19 -5.95 12.37
CA SER A 36 -5.99 -5.44 11.25
C SER A 36 -5.73 -6.26 10.00
N HIS A 37 -6.79 -6.51 9.23
CA HIS A 37 -6.72 -7.07 7.88
C HIS A 37 -6.47 -5.98 6.81
N SER A 38 -6.56 -4.70 7.18
CA SER A 38 -6.41 -3.57 6.27
C SER A 38 -4.95 -3.10 6.22
N MET A 39 -4.28 -3.35 5.09
CA MET A 39 -2.90 -2.89 4.91
C MET A 39 -2.77 -1.35 5.00
N ALA A 40 -3.82 -0.61 4.61
CA ALA A 40 -3.83 0.85 4.72
C ALA A 40 -3.76 1.33 6.18
N GLU A 41 -4.40 0.61 7.11
CA GLU A 41 -4.35 0.92 8.54
C GLU A 41 -3.00 0.55 9.13
N VAL A 42 -2.49 -0.63 8.78
CA VAL A 42 -1.19 -1.11 9.20
C VAL A 42 -0.08 -0.16 8.75
N GLU A 43 -0.13 0.34 7.51
CA GLU A 43 0.85 1.31 6.99
C GLU A 43 0.81 2.65 7.69
N ALA A 44 -0.37 3.11 8.11
CA ALA A 44 -0.51 4.41 8.75
C ALA A 44 -0.09 4.39 10.22
N LEU A 45 -0.35 3.28 10.92
CA LEU A 45 -0.18 3.20 12.37
C LEU A 45 1.03 2.39 12.83
N CYS A 46 1.44 1.38 12.06
CA CYS A 46 2.43 0.41 12.51
C CYS A 46 3.84 0.75 11.99
N SER A 47 4.80 0.76 12.92
CA SER A 47 6.24 0.86 12.59
C SER A 47 6.89 -0.50 12.35
N GLN A 48 6.30 -1.56 12.90
CA GLN A 48 6.67 -2.95 12.69
C GLN A 48 5.40 -3.77 12.51
N VAL A 49 5.46 -4.74 11.62
CA VAL A 49 4.33 -5.60 11.25
C VAL A 49 4.78 -7.04 11.33
N ALA A 50 3.93 -7.90 11.88
CA ALA A 50 4.12 -9.33 11.91
C ALA A 50 2.93 -10.00 11.21
N ILE A 51 3.22 -10.92 10.29
CA ILE A 51 2.23 -11.72 9.57
C ILE A 51 2.14 -13.07 10.27
N MET A 52 0.95 -13.40 10.77
CA MET A 52 0.68 -14.65 11.48
C MET A 52 -0.17 -15.59 10.62
N LYS A 53 0.18 -16.88 10.57
CA LYS A 53 -0.59 -17.95 9.90
C LYS A 53 -0.58 -19.20 10.76
N GLY A 54 -1.77 -19.73 11.07
CA GLY A 54 -1.91 -20.96 11.87
C GLY A 54 -1.29 -20.87 13.27
N GLY A 55 -1.32 -19.68 13.90
CA GLY A 55 -0.75 -19.46 15.23
C GLY A 55 0.76 -19.20 15.27
N LEU A 56 1.44 -19.17 14.11
CA LEU A 56 2.87 -18.90 14.01
C LEU A 56 3.14 -17.60 13.22
N ILE A 57 4.14 -16.83 13.66
CA ILE A 57 4.62 -15.67 12.90
C ILE A 57 5.44 -16.17 11.72
N VAL A 58 4.95 -15.93 10.51
CA VAL A 58 5.59 -16.35 9.26
C VAL A 58 6.58 -15.31 8.75
N ASN A 59 6.29 -14.02 8.97
CA ASN A 59 7.20 -12.95 8.60
C ASN A 59 7.02 -11.74 9.51
N SER A 60 8.08 -10.95 9.69
CA SER A 60 8.02 -9.71 10.44
C SER A 60 8.99 -8.68 9.86
N GLY A 61 8.65 -7.40 10.00
CA GLY A 61 9.52 -6.29 9.63
C GLY A 61 8.76 -5.00 9.42
N ASP A 62 9.42 -4.01 8.84
CA ASP A 62 8.75 -2.78 8.44
C ASP A 62 7.74 -3.05 7.28
N PRO A 63 6.61 -2.32 7.25
CA PRO A 63 5.63 -2.42 6.16
C PRO A 63 6.25 -2.35 4.76
N GLN A 64 7.22 -1.48 4.52
CA GLN A 64 7.86 -1.29 3.21
C GLN A 64 8.70 -2.50 2.81
N THR A 65 9.42 -3.10 3.75
CA THR A 65 10.20 -4.32 3.58
C THR A 65 9.30 -5.50 3.29
N LEU A 66 8.17 -5.62 3.98
CA LEU A 66 7.18 -6.67 3.71
C LEU A 66 6.52 -6.50 2.34
N LYS A 67 6.15 -5.28 1.97
CA LYS A 67 5.65 -4.96 0.63
C LYS A 67 6.66 -5.27 -0.46
N SER A 68 7.94 -5.02 -0.22
CA SER A 68 8.98 -5.39 -1.19
C SER A 68 9.11 -6.91 -1.26
N LYS A 69 9.20 -7.61 -0.13
CA LYS A 69 9.36 -9.07 -0.14
C LYS A 69 8.18 -9.83 -0.74
N HIS A 70 6.95 -9.36 -0.50
CA HIS A 70 5.70 -10.06 -0.85
C HIS A 70 4.85 -9.37 -1.92
N GLY A 71 5.19 -8.14 -2.30
CA GLY A 71 4.47 -7.40 -3.33
C GLY A 71 4.77 -7.95 -4.71
N CYS A 72 3.72 -8.29 -5.46
CA CYS A 72 3.84 -8.84 -6.80
C CYS A 72 4.15 -7.76 -7.85
N TYR A 73 3.70 -6.52 -7.62
CA TYR A 73 3.88 -5.39 -8.54
C TYR A 73 3.80 -4.04 -7.80
N PHE A 74 4.44 -3.02 -8.35
CA PHE A 74 4.26 -1.62 -7.97
C PHE A 74 3.18 -0.98 -8.82
N LYS A 75 2.29 -0.21 -8.20
CA LYS A 75 1.26 0.57 -8.91
C LYS A 75 1.75 2.00 -9.12
N LEU A 76 1.88 2.40 -10.38
CA LEU A 76 2.20 3.75 -10.81
C LEU A 76 0.92 4.42 -11.32
N THR A 77 0.46 5.46 -10.63
CA THR A 77 -0.67 6.30 -11.08
C THR A 77 -0.12 7.63 -11.58
N LEU A 78 -0.40 7.99 -12.82
CA LEU A 78 -0.01 9.24 -13.45
C LEU A 78 -1.25 10.08 -13.73
N PHE A 79 -1.24 11.35 -13.32
CA PHE A 79 -2.27 12.32 -13.67
C PHE A 79 -1.73 13.23 -14.77
N ILE A 80 -2.40 13.28 -15.91
CA ILE A 80 -1.94 13.97 -17.11
C ILE A 80 -3.02 14.97 -17.52
N SER A 81 -2.80 16.25 -17.23
CA SER A 81 -3.73 17.34 -17.62
C SER A 81 -3.64 17.75 -19.09
N ASN A 82 -2.81 17.07 -19.90
CA ASN A 82 -2.50 17.42 -21.28
C ASN A 82 -2.83 16.22 -22.21
N PRO A 83 -3.41 16.42 -23.40
CA PRO A 83 -3.88 15.32 -24.27
C PRO A 83 -2.81 14.33 -24.75
N ASN A 84 -1.52 14.55 -24.51
CA ASN A 84 -0.45 13.72 -25.05
C ASN A 84 -0.13 12.46 -24.22
N ILE A 85 -1.17 11.70 -23.87
CA ILE A 85 -1.10 10.44 -23.11
C ILE A 85 -0.15 9.43 -23.78
N TYR A 86 -0.19 9.37 -25.12
CA TYR A 86 0.65 8.46 -25.90
C TYR A 86 2.15 8.71 -25.74
N GLY A 87 2.58 9.98 -25.65
CA GLY A 87 3.99 10.32 -25.43
C GLY A 87 4.49 9.86 -24.06
N VAL A 88 3.67 10.05 -23.02
CA VAL A 88 3.98 9.61 -21.66
C VAL A 88 4.04 8.09 -21.57
N LEU A 89 3.07 7.38 -22.18
CA LEU A 89 3.07 5.92 -22.23
C LEU A 89 4.33 5.37 -22.90
N LYS A 90 4.75 5.95 -24.04
CA LYS A 90 5.99 5.56 -24.73
C LYS A 90 7.22 5.78 -23.85
N ARG A 91 7.27 6.90 -23.11
CA ARG A 91 8.38 7.20 -22.21
C ARG A 91 8.44 6.23 -21.04
N VAL A 92 7.29 5.89 -20.45
CA VAL A 92 7.22 4.96 -19.33
C VAL A 92 7.59 3.54 -19.78
N GLN A 93 7.12 3.09 -20.94
CA GLN A 93 7.55 1.81 -21.52
C GLN A 93 9.06 1.78 -21.84
N SER A 94 9.64 2.91 -22.23
CA SER A 94 11.09 3.00 -22.47
C SER A 94 11.92 2.92 -21.19
N ILE A 95 11.42 3.43 -20.06
CA ILE A 95 12.13 3.39 -18.76
C ILE A 95 11.87 2.05 -18.04
N TYR A 96 10.64 1.55 -18.12
CA TYR A 96 10.19 0.32 -17.48
C TYR A 96 9.57 -0.61 -18.54
N PRO A 97 10.37 -1.45 -19.21
CA PRO A 97 9.89 -2.30 -20.30
C PRO A 97 8.91 -3.39 -19.84
N LEU A 98 8.89 -3.72 -18.54
CA LEU A 98 7.96 -4.67 -17.96
C LEU A 98 6.66 -4.03 -17.44
N ALA A 99 6.51 -2.71 -17.54
CA ALA A 99 5.31 -2.03 -17.06
C ALA A 99 4.09 -2.45 -17.89
N GLN A 100 3.09 -3.03 -17.23
CA GLN A 100 1.81 -3.41 -17.83
C GLN A 100 0.75 -2.38 -17.46
N LEU A 101 -0.12 -2.02 -18.42
CA LEU A 101 -1.26 -1.16 -18.13
C LEU A 101 -2.32 -1.98 -17.36
N ILE A 102 -2.66 -1.57 -16.13
CA ILE A 102 -3.64 -2.30 -15.30
C ILE A 102 -5.05 -1.77 -15.56
N VAL A 103 -5.22 -0.45 -15.68
CA VAL A 103 -6.53 0.17 -15.92
C VAL A 103 -6.40 1.21 -17.03
N GLY A 104 -7.26 1.08 -18.05
CA GLY A 104 -7.40 2.05 -19.13
C GLY A 104 -7.83 3.43 -18.63
N THR A 105 -7.53 4.46 -19.41
CA THR A 105 -7.74 5.88 -19.12
C THR A 105 -9.13 6.16 -18.54
N CYS A 106 -9.23 6.33 -17.23
CA CYS A 106 -10.43 6.86 -16.59
C CYS A 106 -10.19 8.36 -16.38
N GLY A 107 -10.55 9.16 -17.39
CA GLY A 107 -10.23 10.59 -17.43
C GLY A 107 -8.73 10.86 -17.61
N ASP A 108 -8.20 11.82 -16.86
CA ASP A 108 -6.80 12.28 -16.91
C ASP A 108 -5.81 11.32 -16.21
N ALA A 109 -6.28 10.20 -15.65
CA ALA A 109 -5.45 9.28 -14.89
C ALA A 109 -5.09 8.01 -15.69
N VAL A 110 -3.78 7.69 -15.71
CA VAL A 110 -3.22 6.47 -16.29
C VAL A 110 -2.61 5.63 -15.18
N VAL A 111 -3.02 4.35 -15.08
CA VAL A 111 -2.55 3.44 -14.02
C VAL A 111 -1.78 2.27 -14.63
N MET A 112 -0.51 2.15 -14.26
CA MET A 112 0.41 1.09 -14.69
C MET A 112 0.89 0.24 -13.52
N GLY A 113 1.13 -1.03 -13.79
CA GLY A 113 1.73 -2.01 -12.89
C GLY A 113 3.15 -2.33 -13.32
N ILE A 114 4.13 -2.12 -12.46
CA ILE A 114 5.52 -2.51 -12.70
C ILE A 114 5.78 -3.78 -11.89
N PRO A 115 5.97 -4.94 -12.51
CA PRO A 115 6.17 -6.20 -11.79
C PRO A 115 7.46 -6.16 -10.97
N HIS A 116 7.40 -6.71 -9.75
CA HIS A 116 8.53 -6.66 -8.82
C HIS A 116 9.61 -7.72 -9.11
N LYS A 117 9.26 -8.81 -9.81
CA LYS A 117 10.17 -9.86 -10.26
C LYS A 117 9.92 -10.23 -11.73
N ARG A 118 11.00 -10.61 -12.44
CA ARG A 118 11.00 -10.98 -13.88
C ARG A 118 10.13 -12.20 -14.21
N GLU A 119 9.66 -12.92 -13.20
CA GLU A 119 9.03 -14.24 -13.31
C GLU A 119 7.69 -14.32 -12.55
N MET A 120 6.87 -13.28 -12.65
CA MET A 120 5.48 -13.34 -12.23
C MET A 120 4.59 -13.09 -13.45
N ARG A 121 4.40 -14.15 -14.25
CA ARG A 121 3.26 -14.24 -15.17
C ARG A 121 2.04 -14.68 -14.36
N TRP A 122 0.97 -13.91 -14.45
CA TRP A 122 -0.35 -14.25 -13.95
C TRP A 122 -0.72 -15.69 -14.34
N SER A 123 -1.02 -16.53 -13.36
CA SER A 123 -1.69 -17.84 -13.53
C SER A 123 -3.05 -17.74 -12.85
#